data_AF-A0A7G5MRR8-F1
#
_entry.id   AF-A0A7G5MRR8-F1
#
_cell.length_a   1.000
_cell.length_b   1.000
_cell.length_c   1.000
_cell.angle_alpha   90.00
_cell.angle_beta   90.00
_cell.angle_gamma   90.00
#
_symmetry.space_group_name_H-M   'P 1'
#
loop_
_entity.id
_entity.type
_entity.pdbx_description
1 polymer ?
#
loop_
_entity_poly.entity_id
_entity_poly.type
_entity_poly.pdbx_seq_one_letter_code
_entity_poly.pdbx_strand_id
1 'polypeptide(L)'
;MRGGDFFIHVENIRDHTPEGWIMNPNYCEILRFHDLGDMLLKINRILTYLEIRGEKSAELPEYHSLQDCGFGKNAVCFYLLQVLYTQHNSWQGQLRGADGRQTYFRSALEALCVMNEGILENADR
;
A
#
# COMPACT_ATOMS: atom_id res chain seq x y z
N MET A 1 9.39 -10.33 -12.59
CA MET A 1 7.94 -10.10 -12.77
C MET A 1 7.65 -8.65 -12.42
N ARG A 2 6.71 -8.00 -13.13
CA ARG A 2 6.36 -6.58 -12.92
C ARG A 2 5.43 -6.46 -11.71
N GLY A 3 5.62 -5.43 -10.88
CA GLY A 3 4.74 -5.19 -9.75
C GLY A 3 3.51 -4.34 -10.09
N GLY A 4 3.04 -3.54 -9.13
CA GLY A 4 1.85 -2.72 -9.27
C GLY A 4 1.74 -1.69 -8.15
N ASP A 5 0.83 -0.74 -8.36
CA ASP A 5 0.66 0.42 -7.50
C ASP A 5 -0.61 0.29 -6.64
N PHE A 6 -0.49 0.57 -5.34
CA PHE A 6 -1.56 0.36 -4.37
C PHE A 6 -1.73 1.61 -3.52
N PHE A 7 -2.97 2.08 -3.46
CA PHE A 7 -3.42 3.06 -2.49
C PHE A 7 -3.92 2.30 -1.26
N ILE A 8 -3.35 2.60 -0.10
CA ILE A 8 -3.67 1.97 1.16
C ILE A 8 -4.21 3.03 2.09
N HIS A 9 -5.43 2.83 2.56
CA HIS A 9 -6.12 3.73 3.46
C HIS A 9 -6.41 3.02 4.77
N VAL A 10 -5.76 3.46 5.85
CA VAL A 10 -6.04 2.99 7.21
C VAL A 10 -7.15 3.87 7.76
N GLU A 11 -8.31 3.28 8.03
CA GLU A 11 -9.47 3.99 8.57
C GLU A 11 -9.48 4.00 10.11
N ASN A 12 -8.96 2.95 10.74
CA ASN A 12 -8.94 2.81 12.20
C ASN A 12 -7.77 1.92 12.64
N ILE A 13 -7.36 2.07 13.89
CA ILE A 13 -6.40 1.22 14.58
C ILE A 13 -7.05 0.77 15.88
N ARG A 14 -7.42 -0.52 15.97
CA ARG A 14 -8.02 -1.11 17.18
C ARG A 14 -7.03 -2.08 17.77
N ASP A 15 -6.66 -1.91 19.04
CA ASP A 15 -5.70 -2.78 19.74
C ASP A 15 -4.41 -3.01 18.92
N HIS A 16 -3.83 -1.93 18.39
CA HIS A 16 -2.66 -1.93 17.50
C HIS A 16 -2.83 -2.68 16.17
N THR A 17 -4.06 -3.07 15.83
CA THR A 17 -4.38 -3.73 14.56
C THR A 17 -5.01 -2.74 13.60
N PRO A 18 -4.39 -2.45 12.44
CA PRO A 18 -4.93 -1.51 11.47
C PRO A 18 -6.02 -2.15 10.62
N GLU A 19 -7.13 -1.43 10.44
CA GLU A 19 -8.21 -1.78 9.52
C GLU A 19 -8.38 -0.70 8.46
N GLY A 20 -8.75 -1.11 7.24
CA GLY A 20 -8.81 -0.16 6.14
C GLY A 20 -9.23 -0.76 4.81
N TRP A 21 -8.80 -0.13 3.73
CA TRP A 21 -8.98 -0.64 2.39
C TRP A 21 -7.76 -0.38 1.50
N ILE A 22 -7.61 -1.23 0.48
CA ILE A 22 -6.63 -1.10 -0.59
C ILE A 22 -7.32 -0.95 -1.94
N MET A 23 -6.69 -0.19 -2.83
CA MET A 23 -7.12 -0.02 -4.21
C MET A 23 -5.90 -0.09 -5.13
N ASN A 24 -6.01 -0.84 -6.22
CA ASN A 24 -5.07 -0.78 -7.33
C ASN A 24 -5.82 -0.22 -8.56
N PRO A 25 -5.29 0.78 -9.28
CA PRO A 25 -5.97 1.39 -10.42
C PRO A 25 -6.39 0.41 -11.53
N ASN A 26 -5.66 -0.68 -11.67
CA ASN A 26 -5.88 -1.71 -12.69
C ASN A 26 -6.69 -2.91 -12.14
N TYR A 27 -7.17 -2.82 -10.90
CA TYR A 27 -8.01 -3.81 -10.24
C TYR A 27 -9.34 -3.14 -9.87
N CYS A 28 -10.41 -3.42 -10.63
CA CYS A 28 -11.71 -2.72 -10.60
C CYS A 28 -12.50 -2.80 -9.27
N GLU A 29 -11.88 -3.25 -8.17
CA GLU A 29 -12.51 -3.48 -6.87
C GLU A 29 -11.65 -2.87 -5.76
N ILE A 30 -12.30 -2.19 -4.80
CA ILE A 30 -11.67 -1.74 -3.56
C ILE A 30 -11.81 -2.85 -2.53
N LEU A 31 -10.68 -3.34 -1.99
CA LEU A 31 -10.67 -4.45 -1.03
C LEU A 31 -10.46 -3.94 0.39
N ARG A 32 -11.37 -4.32 1.29
CA ARG A 32 -11.22 -4.10 2.74
C ARG A 32 -10.13 -4.98 3.31
N PHE A 33 -9.40 -4.54 4.34
CA PHE A 33 -8.49 -5.38 5.12
C PHE A 33 -8.69 -5.18 6.62
N HIS A 34 -8.43 -6.24 7.40
CA HIS A 34 -8.62 -6.26 8.86
C HIS A 34 -7.33 -6.32 9.67
N ASP A 35 -6.20 -6.56 9.01
CA ASP A 35 -4.86 -6.50 9.57
C ASP A 35 -3.82 -6.42 8.43
N LEU A 36 -2.53 -6.23 8.79
CA LEU A 36 -1.44 -6.13 7.83
C LEU A 36 -1.19 -7.44 7.04
N GLY A 37 -1.46 -8.60 7.63
CA GLY A 37 -1.31 -9.90 6.97
C GLY A 37 -2.40 -10.15 5.94
N ASP A 38 -3.65 -9.84 6.27
CA ASP A 38 -4.79 -9.84 5.35
C ASP A 38 -4.55 -8.88 4.17
N MET A 39 -4.08 -7.66 4.46
CA MET A 39 -3.66 -6.70 3.44
C MET A 39 -2.59 -7.27 2.51
N LEU A 40 -1.54 -7.89 3.07
CA LEU A 40 -0.45 -8.51 2.32
C LEU A 40 -0.97 -9.60 1.35
N LEU A 41 -1.87 -10.48 1.83
CA LEU A 41 -2.46 -11.55 1.01
C LEU A 41 -3.30 -10.99 -0.14
N LYS A 42 -4.07 -9.92 0.10
CA LYS A 42 -4.88 -9.26 -0.93
C LYS A 42 -4.01 -8.57 -1.97
N ILE A 43 -2.94 -7.90 -1.57
CA ILE A 43 -1.95 -7.32 -2.50
C ILE A 43 -1.32 -8.41 -3.36
N ASN A 44 -0.88 -9.52 -2.76
CA ASN A 44 -0.32 -10.65 -3.52
C ASN A 44 -1.31 -11.20 -4.56
N ARG A 45 -2.59 -11.36 -4.17
CA ARG A 45 -3.64 -11.81 -5.10
C ARG A 45 -3.81 -10.84 -6.28
N ILE A 46 -3.80 -9.53 -6.03
CA ILE A 46 -3.88 -8.52 -7.09
C ILE A 46 -2.65 -8.57 -7.99
N LEU A 47 -1.44 -8.65 -7.41
CA LEU A 47 -0.20 -8.76 -8.19
C LEU A 47 -0.22 -9.97 -9.13
N THR A 48 -0.65 -11.15 -8.65
CA THR A 48 -0.83 -12.35 -9.48
C THR A 48 -1.87 -12.13 -10.58
N TYR A 49 -2.98 -11.46 -10.29
CA TYR A 49 -3.99 -11.12 -11.29
C TYR A 49 -3.42 -10.22 -12.40
N LEU A 50 -2.68 -9.17 -12.02
CA LEU A 50 -2.06 -8.24 -12.97
C LEU A 50 -1.00 -8.92 -13.83
N GLU A 51 -0.20 -9.82 -13.25
CA GLU A 51 0.76 -10.63 -13.97
C GLU A 51 0.08 -11.48 -15.05
N ILE A 52 -0.98 -12.21 -14.68
CA ILE A 52 -1.72 -13.08 -15.63
C ILE A 52 -2.32 -12.28 -16.78
N ARG A 53 -2.78 -11.04 -16.53
CA ARG A 53 -3.37 -10.18 -17.56
C ARG A 53 -2.36 -9.40 -18.39
N GLY A 54 -1.09 -9.37 -17.99
CA GLY A 54 -0.07 -8.55 -18.67
C GLY A 54 -0.34 -7.05 -18.58
N GLU A 55 -1.10 -6.61 -17.56
CA GLU A 55 -1.39 -5.20 -17.34
C GLU A 55 -0.10 -4.42 -17.09
N LYS A 56 -0.02 -3.21 -17.63
CA LYS A 56 1.10 -2.30 -17.34
C LYS A 56 0.81 -1.59 -16.01
N SER A 57 1.85 -1.27 -15.22
CA SER A 57 1.68 -0.31 -14.12
C SER A 57 1.03 0.94 -14.68
N ALA A 58 -0.02 1.40 -14.00
CA ALA A 58 -0.65 2.66 -14.34
C ALA A 58 0.39 3.77 -14.16
N GLU A 59 0.39 4.77 -15.04
CA GLU A 59 1.12 6.01 -14.75
C GLU A 59 0.44 6.64 -13.53
N LEU A 60 1.09 6.53 -12.37
CA LEU A 60 0.63 7.21 -11.18
C LEU A 60 0.75 8.71 -11.41
N PRO A 61 -0.27 9.50 -11.04
CA PRO A 61 -0.14 10.95 -11.02
C PRO A 61 1.06 11.33 -10.16
N GLU A 62 1.84 12.32 -10.61
CA GLU A 62 2.86 12.94 -9.77
C GLU A 62 2.16 13.68 -8.62
N TYR A 63 1.92 12.99 -7.52
CA TYR A 63 1.38 13.60 -6.32
C TYR A 63 2.51 14.34 -5.59
N HIS A 64 2.48 15.68 -5.65
CA HIS A 64 3.35 16.54 -4.83
C HIS A 64 2.98 16.48 -3.33
N SER A 65 1.74 16.12 -3.03
CA SER A 65 1.24 15.80 -1.69
C SER A 65 0.10 14.77 -1.81
N LEU A 66 0.17 13.69 -1.01
CA LEU A 66 -0.91 12.69 -0.91
C LEU A 66 -2.13 13.22 -0.13
N GLN A 67 -2.07 14.44 0.41
CA GLN A 67 -3.21 15.08 1.06
C GLN A 67 -4.19 15.70 0.04
N ASP A 68 -3.70 16.06 -1.15
CA ASP A 68 -4.51 16.75 -2.19
C ASP A 68 -5.39 15.79 -3.00
N CYS A 69 -5.12 14.49 -2.96
CA CYS A 69 -5.84 13.52 -3.78
C CYS A 69 -7.22 13.14 -3.22
N GLY A 70 -7.67 13.74 -2.12
CA GLY A 70 -8.96 13.46 -1.47
C GLY A 70 -9.06 12.06 -0.82
N PHE A 71 -8.22 11.12 -1.25
CA PHE A 71 -8.12 9.78 -0.69
C PHE A 71 -7.62 9.78 0.75
N GLY A 72 -6.72 10.68 1.17
CA GLY A 72 -6.30 10.76 2.57
C GLY A 72 -7.32 11.38 3.54
N LYS A 73 -8.50 11.81 3.04
CA LYS A 73 -9.49 12.51 3.86
C LYS A 73 -10.15 11.55 4.83
N ASN A 74 -10.03 11.84 6.14
CA ASN A 74 -10.48 10.99 7.25
C ASN A 74 -9.69 9.68 7.43
N ALA A 75 -8.54 9.52 6.78
CA ALA A 75 -7.63 8.41 7.06
C ALA A 75 -6.87 8.67 8.37
N VAL A 76 -6.67 7.62 9.17
CA VAL A 76 -5.67 7.65 10.26
C VAL A 76 -4.27 7.65 9.66
N CYS A 77 -4.07 6.80 8.65
CA CYS A 77 -2.85 6.76 7.86
C CYS A 77 -3.18 6.49 6.40
N PHE A 78 -2.36 7.02 5.51
CA PHE A 78 -2.47 6.77 4.08
C PHE A 78 -1.10 6.47 3.50
N TYR A 79 -1.04 5.45 2.64
CA TYR A 79 0.19 5.06 1.96
C TYR A 79 -0.05 4.84 0.47
N LEU A 80 0.94 5.23 -0.33
CA LEU A 80 1.10 4.79 -1.70
C LEU A 80 2.22 3.75 -1.74
N LEU A 81 1.86 2.49 -1.96
CA LEU A 81 2.79 1.39 -2.12
C LEU A 81 3.01 1.12 -3.61
N GLN A 82 4.24 1.22 -4.06
CA GLN A 82 4.63 0.93 -5.43
C GLN A 82 5.54 -0.30 -5.43
N VAL A 83 5.02 -1.43 -5.88
CA VAL A 83 5.81 -2.63 -6.09
C VAL A 83 6.40 -2.51 -7.49
N LEU A 84 7.71 -2.37 -7.61
CA LEU A 84 8.40 -2.25 -8.90
C LEU A 84 8.71 -3.62 -9.48
N TYR A 85 9.21 -4.51 -8.61
CA TYR A 85 9.63 -5.85 -8.99
C TYR A 85 9.14 -6.87 -7.98
N THR A 86 8.68 -7.99 -8.51
CA THR A 86 8.48 -9.22 -7.76
C THR A 86 9.54 -10.22 -8.24
N GLN A 87 10.55 -10.45 -7.41
CA GLN A 87 11.65 -11.38 -7.69
C GLN A 87 11.80 -12.33 -6.52
N HIS A 88 11.99 -13.62 -6.80
CA HIS A 88 12.16 -14.67 -5.78
C HIS A 88 11.05 -14.67 -4.72
N ASN A 89 9.79 -14.43 -5.12
CA ASN A 89 8.63 -14.30 -4.23
C ASN A 89 8.74 -13.18 -3.18
N SER A 90 9.59 -12.19 -3.42
CA SER A 90 9.71 -10.98 -2.60
C SER A 90 9.37 -9.74 -3.42
N TRP A 91 8.97 -8.68 -2.72
CA TRP A 91 8.62 -7.39 -3.30
C TRP A 91 9.78 -6.42 -3.17
N GLN A 92 10.05 -5.65 -4.21
CA GLN A 92 10.97 -4.53 -4.18
C GLN A 92 10.28 -3.31 -4.74
N GLY A 93 10.49 -2.16 -4.11
CA GLY A 93 9.79 -0.96 -4.52
C GLY A 93 9.96 0.19 -3.55
N GLN A 94 8.93 1.03 -3.52
CA GLN A 94 8.91 2.21 -2.65
C GLN A 94 7.54 2.40 -2.01
N LEU A 95 7.55 2.94 -0.82
CA LEU A 95 6.39 3.28 -0.02
C LEU A 95 6.43 4.78 0.24
N ARG A 96 5.32 5.47 0.00
CA ARG A 96 5.18 6.89 0.35
C ARG A 96 4.07 7.05 1.38
N GLY A 97 4.40 7.63 2.53
CA GLY A 97 3.42 7.94 3.58
C GLY A 97 2.70 9.27 3.33
N ALA A 98 1.64 9.53 4.10
CA ALA A 98 0.88 10.78 4.07
C ALA A 98 1.71 12.03 4.41
N ASP A 99 2.85 11.84 5.09
CA ASP A 99 3.84 12.89 5.40
C ASP A 99 4.73 13.25 4.19
N GLY A 100 4.55 12.56 3.05
CA GLY A 100 5.32 12.74 1.84
C GLY A 100 6.69 12.04 1.86
N ARG A 101 7.08 11.41 2.97
CA ARG A 101 8.34 10.66 3.04
C ARG A 101 8.25 9.44 2.15
N GLN A 102 9.31 9.24 1.36
CA GLN A 102 9.46 8.09 0.48
C GLN A 102 10.54 7.16 1.02
N THR A 103 10.16 5.90 1.25
CA THR A 103 11.06 4.86 1.76
C THR A 103 11.14 3.73 0.74
N TYR A 104 12.36 3.36 0.35
CA TYR A 104 12.58 2.19 -0.50
C TYR A 104 12.59 0.92 0.34
N PHE A 105 12.05 -0.16 -0.20
CA PHE A 105 12.07 -1.48 0.45
C PHE A 105 12.57 -2.54 -0.52
N ARG A 106 13.19 -3.58 0.05
CA ARG A 106 13.77 -4.73 -0.64
C ARG A 106 13.01 -6.03 -0.39
N SER A 107 12.04 -5.99 0.53
CA SER A 107 11.14 -7.10 0.79
C SER A 107 9.74 -6.63 1.19
N ALA A 108 8.76 -7.52 1.02
CA ALA A 108 7.40 -7.29 1.52
C ALA A 108 7.38 -7.06 3.04
N LEU A 109 8.21 -7.80 3.77
CA LEU A 109 8.34 -7.66 5.23
C LEU A 109 8.88 -6.28 5.62
N GLU A 110 9.88 -5.79 4.91
CA GLU A 110 10.43 -4.44 5.14
C GLU A 110 9.37 -3.36 4.89
N ALA A 111 8.55 -3.50 3.83
CA ALA A 111 7.43 -2.60 3.59
C ALA A 111 6.39 -2.64 4.72
N LEU A 112 6.08 -3.84 5.24
CA LEU A 112 5.18 -4.02 6.38
C LEU A 112 5.74 -3.40 7.67
N CYS A 113 7.04 -3.55 7.95
CA CYS A 113 7.67 -2.94 9.12
C CYS A 113 7.58 -1.41 9.07
N VAL A 114 7.90 -0.79 7.93
CA VAL A 114 7.82 0.66 7.77
C VAL A 114 6.38 1.17 7.94
N MET A 115 5.39 0.45 7.38
CA MET A 115 3.98 0.78 7.60
C MET A 115 3.60 0.62 9.07
N ASN A 116 4.00 -0.47 9.71
CA ASN A 116 3.67 -0.74 11.11
C ASN A 116 4.26 0.32 12.05
N GLU A 117 5.51 0.72 11.85
CA GLU A 117 6.14 1.82 12.59
C GLU A 117 5.34 3.12 12.44
N GLY A 118 4.99 3.49 11.20
CA GLY A 118 4.18 4.69 10.95
C GLY A 118 2.76 4.59 11.54
N ILE A 119 2.14 3.42 11.53
CA ILE A 119 0.81 3.18 12.12
C ILE A 119 0.86 3.34 13.64
N LEU A 120 1.88 2.76 14.29
CA LEU A 120 2.06 2.88 15.75
C LEU A 120 2.31 4.34 16.17
N GLU A 121 3.14 5.08 15.42
CA GLU A 121 3.36 6.51 15.68
C GLU A 121 2.07 7.35 15.60
N ASN A 122 1.08 6.93 14.82
CA ASN A 122 -0.22 7.60 14.72
C ASN A 122 -1.27 7.06 15.70
N ALA A 123 -1.11 5.83 16.20
CA ALA A 123 -1.98 5.25 17.23
C ALA A 123 -1.75 5.90 18.61
N ASP A 124 -0.52 6.36 18.87
CA ASP A 124 -0.12 6.98 20.15
C ASP A 124 -0.36 8.50 20.21
N ARG A 125 -0.98 9.11 19.18
CA ARG A 125 -1.31 10.54 19.10
C ARG A 125 -2.76 10.83 19.43
#